data_AF-A0A251VB08-F1
#
_entry.id   AF-A0A251VB08-F1
#
_cell.length_a   1.000
_cell.length_b   1.000
_cell.length_c   1.000
_cell.angle_alpha   90.00
_cell.angle_beta   90.00
_cell.angle_gamma   90.00
#
_symmetry.space_group_name_H-M   'P 1'
#
loop_
_entity.id
_entity.type
_entity.pdbx_description
1 polymer ?
#
loop_
_entity_poly.entity_id
_entity_poly.type
_entity_poly.pdbx_seq_one_letter_code
_entity_poly.pdbx_strand_id
1 'polypeptide(L)'
;MVHTHFVWSHGGNQVFLCGDFTGWIRYHQMVTVEGSLTTFMTICDLPPGLHKFKFFVDGVWRIDEMQPIVEDEYGVNNVVVVEQPALIPQIYSINDGQSIMHIDGYNGRNHADGASPSGSVPNELEVEITGDDIETTTRRLFKHFSTYKVYDLIPDSGKVFALDDNMTVEEAFLVMHEEGVAVAPLWNAANIQISGVLTASDFIMFLIEVLFY
;
A
#
# COMPACT_ATOMS: atom_id res chain seq x y z
N MET A 1 4.90 23.26 -6.88
CA MET A 1 6.18 22.57 -6.59
C MET A 1 6.22 22.30 -5.09
N VAL A 2 6.81 21.17 -4.70
CA VAL A 2 6.89 20.68 -3.33
C VAL A 2 8.36 20.39 -3.01
N HIS A 3 8.87 20.99 -1.93
CA HIS A 3 10.21 20.73 -1.44
C HIS A 3 10.32 19.28 -0.97
N THR A 4 11.10 18.48 -1.71
CA THR A 4 11.24 17.04 -1.45
C THR A 4 12.68 16.73 -1.08
N HIS A 5 12.86 16.09 0.07
CA HIS A 5 14.18 15.70 0.58
C HIS A 5 14.58 14.33 0.03
N PHE A 6 15.83 14.22 -0.41
CA PHE A 6 16.44 12.96 -0.84
C PHE A 6 17.66 12.68 0.02
N VAL A 7 17.78 11.45 0.49
CA VAL A 7 18.84 11.01 1.40
C VAL A 7 19.51 9.77 0.83
N TRP A 8 20.83 9.72 0.96
CA TRP A 8 21.67 8.56 0.67
C TRP A 8 22.55 8.28 1.88
N SER A 9 22.48 7.08 2.46
CA SER A 9 23.13 6.75 3.74
C SER A 9 24.29 5.75 3.65
N HIS A 10 24.65 5.31 2.45
CA HIS A 10 25.57 4.19 2.23
C HIS A 10 27.03 4.60 1.97
N GLY A 11 27.38 5.87 2.20
CA GLY A 11 28.73 6.39 1.99
C GLY A 11 29.08 6.64 0.51
N GLY A 12 30.32 7.07 0.29
CA GLY A 12 30.83 7.51 -1.01
C GLY A 12 31.63 8.81 -0.89
N ASN A 13 32.35 9.21 -1.93
CA ASN A 13 33.06 10.49 -1.95
C ASN A 13 32.25 11.59 -2.66
N GLN A 14 31.63 11.23 -3.79
CA GLN A 14 30.78 12.12 -4.57
C GLN A 14 29.45 11.44 -4.84
N VAL A 15 28.38 12.05 -4.32
CA VAL A 15 27.01 11.54 -4.46
C VAL A 15 26.19 12.58 -5.21
N PHE A 16 25.55 12.15 -6.29
CA PHE A 16 24.62 12.97 -7.06
C PHE A 16 23.26 12.32 -7.14
N LEU A 17 22.21 13.13 -7.24
CA LEU A 17 20.84 12.73 -7.51
C LEU A 17 20.48 13.03 -8.97
N CYS A 18 19.82 12.08 -9.62
CA CYS A 18 19.29 12.24 -10.97
C CYS A 18 17.93 11.53 -11.08
N GLY A 19 16.99 12.11 -11.80
CA GLY A 19 15.65 11.56 -11.98
C GLY A 19 14.88 12.19 -13.12
N ASP A 20 13.60 11.81 -13.26
CA ASP A 20 12.73 12.35 -14.32
C ASP A 20 12.56 13.88 -14.25
N PHE A 21 12.48 14.45 -13.05
CA PHE A 21 12.44 15.89 -12.78
C PHE A 21 13.72 16.63 -13.19
N THR A 22 14.80 15.89 -13.47
CA THR A 22 16.07 16.42 -14.02
C THR A 22 16.26 16.09 -15.50
N GLY A 23 15.28 15.43 -16.12
CA GLY A 23 15.36 14.90 -17.47
C GLY A 23 16.42 13.81 -17.65
N TRP A 24 16.85 13.15 -16.57
CA TRP A 24 17.93 12.14 -16.55
C TRP A 24 19.31 12.60 -17.05
N ILE A 25 19.49 13.91 -17.29
CA ILE A 25 20.73 14.47 -17.86
C ILE A 25 21.47 15.35 -16.84
N ARG A 26 20.75 15.95 -15.89
CA ARG A 26 21.30 16.89 -14.92
C ARG A 26 21.54 16.23 -13.56
N TYR A 27 22.79 16.20 -13.13
CA TYR A 27 23.21 15.69 -11.82
C TYR A 27 23.09 16.78 -10.75
N HIS A 28 22.33 16.53 -9.69
CA HIS A 28 22.28 17.38 -8.51
C HIS A 28 23.25 16.86 -7.46
N GLN A 29 24.31 17.61 -7.16
CA GLN A 29 25.27 17.22 -6.14
C GLN A 29 24.61 17.24 -4.76
N MET A 30 24.77 16.13 -4.02
CA MET A 30 24.28 16.00 -2.66
C MET A 30 25.33 16.48 -1.65
N VAL A 31 24.86 17.00 -0.52
CA VAL A 31 25.69 17.55 0.55
C VAL A 31 25.76 16.57 1.71
N THR A 32 26.94 16.40 2.31
CA THR A 32 27.09 15.57 3.52
C THR A 32 26.29 16.15 4.67
N VAL A 33 25.54 15.30 5.37
CA VAL A 33 24.78 15.70 6.56
C VAL A 33 25.74 15.95 7.72
N GLU A 34 25.53 17.06 8.44
CA GLU A 34 26.37 17.44 9.58
C GLU A 34 26.36 16.33 10.64
N GLY A 35 27.56 15.89 11.06
CA GLY A 35 27.73 14.82 12.04
C GLY A 35 27.67 13.39 11.46
N SER A 36 27.44 13.22 10.15
CA SER A 36 27.53 11.91 9.48
C SER A 36 28.69 11.88 8.48
N LEU A 37 29.42 10.76 8.47
CA LEU A 37 30.49 10.50 7.48
C LEU A 37 29.98 9.79 6.22
N THR A 38 28.76 9.24 6.26
CA THR A 38 28.22 8.38 5.20
C THR A 38 26.90 8.86 4.61
N THR A 39 26.29 9.88 5.24
CA THR A 39 24.97 10.36 4.84
C THR A 39 25.09 11.63 4.02
N PHE A 40 24.40 11.63 2.88
CA PHE A 40 24.28 12.76 1.96
C PHE A 40 22.80 13.12 1.81
N MET A 41 22.51 14.40 1.65
CA MET A 41 21.16 14.93 1.44
C MET A 41 21.14 15.97 0.33
N THR A 42 20.02 16.05 -0.40
CA THR A 42 19.66 17.21 -1.21
C THR A 42 18.16 17.48 -1.11
N ILE A 43 17.75 18.69 -1.50
CA ILE A 43 16.35 19.10 -1.60
C ILE A 43 16.10 19.49 -3.05
N CYS A 44 15.06 18.92 -3.64
CA CYS A 44 14.61 19.30 -4.97
C CYS A 44 13.14 19.71 -4.94
N ASP A 45 12.80 20.69 -5.78
CA ASP A 45 11.43 21.09 -6.02
C ASP A 45 10.83 20.21 -7.10
N LEU A 46 9.84 19.41 -6.72
CA LEU A 46 9.15 18.50 -7.64
C LEU A 46 7.67 18.92 -7.79
N PRO A 47 7.05 18.75 -8.97
CA PRO A 47 5.60 18.82 -9.07
C PRO A 47 4.95 17.67 -8.29
N PRO A 48 3.67 17.77 -7.88
CA PRO A 48 2.94 16.63 -7.35
C PRO A 48 2.87 15.51 -8.37
N GLY A 49 3.11 14.27 -7.94
CA GLY A 49 3.16 13.12 -8.82
C GLY A 49 4.09 12.02 -8.32
N LEU A 50 4.22 10.97 -9.12
CA LEU A 50 5.19 9.90 -8.93
C LEU A 50 6.45 10.25 -9.72
N HIS A 51 7.60 10.22 -9.05
CA HIS A 51 8.90 10.59 -9.62
C HIS A 51 9.92 9.47 -9.46
N LYS A 52 10.55 9.08 -10.56
CA LYS A 52 11.63 8.08 -10.60
C LYS A 52 12.99 8.76 -10.50
N PHE A 53 13.91 8.16 -9.74
CA PHE A 53 15.25 8.69 -9.55
C PHE A 53 16.28 7.59 -9.23
N LYS A 54 17.56 7.97 -9.31
CA LYS A 54 18.74 7.19 -8.96
C LYS A 54 19.81 8.07 -8.34
N PHE A 55 20.71 7.42 -7.62
CA PHE A 55 21.94 8.02 -7.13
C PHE A 55 23.09 7.69 -8.08
N PHE A 56 23.95 8.67 -8.33
CA PHE A 56 25.21 8.48 -9.03
C PHE A 56 26.33 8.67 -8.01
N VAL A 57 26.93 7.56 -7.57
CA VAL A 57 27.89 7.49 -6.47
C VAL A 57 29.23 7.06 -7.00
N ASP A 58 30.24 7.93 -6.88
CA ASP A 58 31.62 7.65 -7.29
C ASP A 58 31.75 7.09 -8.71
N GLY A 59 30.93 7.60 -9.64
CA GLY A 59 30.94 7.19 -11.05
C GLY A 59 30.01 6.04 -11.40
N VAL A 60 29.23 5.51 -10.44
CA VAL A 60 28.36 4.35 -10.65
C VAL A 60 26.91 4.65 -10.27
N TRP A 61 25.98 4.23 -11.12
CA TRP A 61 24.55 4.28 -10.83
C TRP A 61 24.19 3.30 -9.69
N ARG A 62 23.49 3.83 -8.69
CA ARG A 62 23.04 3.13 -7.49
C ARG A 62 21.57 3.43 -7.22
N ILE A 63 20.93 2.49 -6.57
CA ILE A 63 19.63 2.65 -5.93
C ILE A 63 19.81 2.45 -4.43
N ASP A 64 18.94 3.04 -3.64
CA ASP A 64 18.81 2.71 -2.22
C ASP A 64 17.79 1.59 -2.06
N GLU A 65 18.24 0.39 -1.71
CA GLU A 65 17.39 -0.81 -1.52
C GLU A 65 16.39 -0.64 -0.36
N MET A 66 16.61 0.33 0.53
CA MET A 66 15.72 0.65 1.64
C MET A 66 14.61 1.63 1.26
N GLN A 67 14.67 2.20 0.04
CA GLN A 67 13.65 3.11 -0.46
C GLN A 67 12.74 2.39 -1.47
N PRO A 68 11.52 2.89 -1.71
CA PRO A 68 10.64 2.28 -2.69
C PRO A 68 11.28 2.22 -4.07
N ILE A 69 11.09 1.09 -4.76
CA ILE A 69 11.72 0.77 -6.04
C ILE A 69 10.65 0.38 -7.06
N VAL A 70 10.88 0.75 -8.31
CA VAL A 70 10.13 0.28 -9.48
C VAL A 70 11.10 -0.22 -10.55
N GLU A 71 10.75 -1.32 -11.20
CA GLU A 71 11.47 -1.84 -12.36
C GLU A 71 10.66 -1.53 -13.63
N ASP A 72 11.33 -0.97 -14.64
CA ASP A 72 10.77 -0.71 -15.95
C ASP A 72 11.69 -1.21 -17.07
N GLU A 73 11.32 -0.97 -18.33
CA GLU A 73 12.09 -1.40 -19.52
C GLU A 73 13.55 -0.89 -19.54
N TYR A 74 13.87 0.16 -18.77
CA TYR A 74 15.19 0.78 -18.68
C TYR A 74 15.91 0.42 -17.38
N GLY A 75 15.33 -0.48 -16.57
CA GLY A 75 15.92 -1.07 -15.38
C GLY A 75 15.26 -0.61 -14.07
N VAL A 76 15.97 -0.86 -12.97
CA VAL A 76 15.48 -0.65 -11.61
C VAL A 76 15.75 0.78 -11.15
N ASN A 77 14.75 1.52 -10.66
CA ASN A 77 14.87 2.91 -10.17
C ASN A 77 14.23 3.06 -8.78
N ASN A 78 14.73 4.00 -7.96
CA ASN A 78 13.98 4.43 -6.78
C ASN A 78 12.78 5.29 -7.20
N VAL A 79 11.75 5.34 -6.36
CA VAL A 79 10.54 6.12 -6.60
C VAL A 79 10.14 6.94 -5.38
N VAL A 80 9.74 8.19 -5.61
CA VAL A 80 9.18 9.07 -4.60
C VAL A 80 7.81 9.57 -5.04
N VAL A 81 6.91 9.63 -4.07
CA VAL A 81 5.55 10.15 -4.24
C VAL A 81 5.51 11.55 -3.64
N VAL A 82 5.26 12.54 -4.49
CA VAL A 82 5.13 13.95 -4.12
C VAL A 82 3.65 14.30 -4.08
N GLU A 83 3.13 14.58 -2.89
CA GLU A 83 1.72 14.91 -2.70
C GLU A 83 1.45 16.39 -3.00
N GLN A 84 0.28 16.67 -3.58
CA GLN A 84 -0.18 18.05 -3.68
C GLN A 84 -0.53 18.55 -2.28
N PRO A 85 0.00 19.71 -1.83
CA PRO A 85 -0.44 20.31 -0.58
C PRO A 85 -1.95 20.49 -0.64
N ALA A 86 -2.69 19.87 0.28
CA ALA A 86 -4.13 20.04 0.34
C ALA A 86 -4.43 21.53 0.52
N LEU A 87 -5.08 22.13 -0.47
CA LEU A 87 -5.76 23.41 -0.25
C LEU A 87 -6.87 23.12 0.73
N ILE A 88 -6.65 23.40 2.02
CA ILE A 88 -7.72 23.33 3.02
C ILE A 88 -8.76 24.37 2.55
N PRO A 89 -9.97 23.97 2.11
CA PRO A 89 -11.03 24.94 1.90
C PRO A 89 -11.29 25.54 3.28
N GLN A 90 -11.17 26.86 3.40
CA GLN A 90 -11.55 27.60 4.60
C GLN A 90 -13.08 27.45 4.75
N ILE A 91 -13.54 26.33 5.30
CA ILE A 91 -14.94 26.16 5.68
C ILE A 91 -15.12 27.06 6.89
N TYR A 92 -15.83 28.17 6.67
CA TYR A 92 -16.40 29.02 7.70
C TYR A 92 -16.97 28.13 8.81
N SER A 93 -16.54 28.37 10.04
CA SER A 93 -17.10 27.76 11.24
C SER A 93 -18.63 27.82 11.21
N ILE A 94 -19.29 26.68 11.01
CA ILE A 94 -20.69 26.55 11.35
C ILE A 94 -20.72 26.35 12.86
N ASN A 95 -21.12 27.41 13.55
CA ASN A 95 -21.27 27.45 15.00
C ASN A 95 -22.22 26.34 15.47
N ASP A 96 -21.75 25.62 16.49
CA ASP A 96 -22.46 25.05 17.62
C ASP A 96 -23.86 24.49 17.41
N GLY A 97 -23.91 23.15 17.46
CA GLY A 97 -24.83 22.47 18.37
C GLY A 97 -26.23 22.25 17.84
N GLN A 98 -26.42 21.20 17.04
CA GLN A 98 -27.67 20.45 17.06
C GLN A 98 -27.44 18.98 16.70
N SER A 99 -27.48 18.15 17.74
CA SER A 99 -27.66 16.71 17.65
C SER A 99 -29.03 16.44 17.03
N ILE A 100 -29.10 15.69 15.93
CA ILE A 100 -30.35 15.16 15.39
C ILE A 100 -30.20 13.64 15.25
N MET A 101 -30.16 12.95 16.38
CA MET A 101 -30.85 11.67 16.47
C MET A 101 -32.32 11.98 16.75
N HIS A 102 -33.21 11.73 15.79
CA HIS A 102 -34.63 11.61 16.10
C HIS A 102 -35.12 10.24 15.64
N ILE A 103 -35.41 9.42 16.65
CA ILE A 103 -35.91 8.05 16.56
C ILE A 103 -37.41 8.11 16.22
N ASP A 104 -37.87 7.18 15.40
CA ASP A 104 -39.26 7.08 14.94
C ASP A 104 -40.24 6.87 16.11
N GLY A 105 -41.36 7.59 16.09
CA GLY A 105 -42.47 7.44 17.03
C GLY A 105 -43.82 7.59 16.33
N TYR A 106 -44.59 6.51 16.29
CA TYR A 106 -45.93 6.44 15.72
C TYR A 106 -46.96 7.34 16.43
N ASN A 107 -47.89 7.87 15.61
CA ASN A 107 -49.36 7.84 15.75
C ASN A 107 -50.09 9.21 15.84
N GLY A 108 -51.12 9.39 14.99
CA GLY A 108 -52.29 10.24 15.29
C GLY A 108 -52.56 11.47 14.41
N ARG A 109 -53.26 11.25 13.29
CA ARG A 109 -54.26 12.12 12.60
C ARG A 109 -54.40 13.59 13.06
N ASN A 110 -54.32 14.53 12.11
CA ASN A 110 -55.43 15.43 11.74
C ASN A 110 -55.12 16.28 10.48
N HIS A 111 -56.20 16.72 9.86
CA HIS A 111 -56.40 17.31 8.54
C HIS A 111 -55.75 18.69 8.27
N ALA A 112 -55.51 18.90 6.96
CA ALA A 112 -55.67 20.14 6.16
C ALA A 112 -54.64 21.29 6.32
N ASP A 113 -53.77 21.46 5.32
CA ASP A 113 -53.80 22.58 4.36
C ASP A 113 -52.41 22.88 3.74
N GLY A 114 -52.34 22.82 2.41
CA GLY A 114 -51.50 23.66 1.54
C GLY A 114 -49.97 23.55 1.62
N ALA A 115 -49.35 22.77 0.71
CA ALA A 115 -48.06 23.13 0.08
C ALA A 115 -47.76 22.26 -1.16
N SER A 116 -47.21 22.90 -2.19
CA SER A 116 -46.91 22.43 -3.55
C SER A 116 -46.02 21.16 -3.65
N PRO A 117 -46.14 20.33 -4.71
CA PRO A 117 -45.18 19.28 -4.97
C PRO A 117 -44.03 19.84 -5.81
N SER A 118 -42.92 20.22 -5.17
CA SER A 118 -41.61 20.26 -5.83
C SER A 118 -40.76 19.19 -5.19
N GLY A 119 -41.05 17.94 -5.56
CA GLY A 119 -40.22 16.79 -5.23
C GLY A 119 -39.08 16.72 -6.25
N SER A 120 -38.04 17.54 -6.08
CA SER A 120 -36.73 17.20 -6.61
C SER A 120 -36.18 16.07 -5.75
N VAL A 121 -36.27 14.84 -6.25
CA VAL A 121 -35.48 13.72 -5.77
C VAL A 121 -34.02 14.19 -5.71
N PRO A 122 -33.33 14.14 -4.56
CA PRO A 122 -31.89 14.37 -4.55
C PRO A 122 -31.28 13.28 -5.43
N ASN A 123 -30.67 13.70 -6.54
CA ASN A 123 -29.79 12.83 -7.32
C ASN A 123 -28.83 12.16 -6.34
N GLU A 124 -28.88 10.83 -6.25
CA GLU A 124 -27.73 10.07 -5.77
C GLU A 124 -26.55 10.54 -6.61
N LEU A 125 -25.59 11.21 -5.98
CA LEU A 125 -24.32 11.53 -6.58
C LEU A 125 -23.65 10.19 -6.85
N GLU A 126 -23.84 9.65 -8.05
CA GLU A 126 -22.93 8.67 -8.61
C GLU A 126 -21.55 9.33 -8.56
N VAL A 127 -20.75 8.94 -7.57
CA VAL A 127 -19.36 9.36 -7.47
C VAL A 127 -18.67 8.75 -8.67
N GLU A 128 -18.57 9.54 -9.74
CA GLU A 128 -17.86 9.18 -10.95
C GLU A 128 -16.38 9.08 -10.56
N ILE A 129 -15.92 7.87 -10.26
CA ILE A 129 -14.52 7.61 -9.89
C ILE A 129 -13.69 7.94 -11.13
N THR A 130 -13.01 9.08 -11.10
CA THR A 130 -12.14 9.49 -12.21
C THR A 130 -10.85 8.68 -12.18
N GLY A 131 -10.19 8.49 -13.32
CA GLY A 131 -8.89 7.80 -13.38
C GLY A 131 -7.84 8.44 -12.47
N ASP A 132 -7.93 9.76 -12.29
CA ASP A 132 -7.09 10.55 -11.38
C ASP A 132 -7.31 10.15 -9.90
N ASP A 133 -8.54 9.77 -9.52
CA ASP A 133 -8.85 9.29 -8.17
C ASP A 133 -8.23 7.91 -7.92
N ILE A 134 -8.25 7.02 -8.92
CA ILE A 134 -7.62 5.70 -8.86
C ILE A 134 -6.12 5.84 -8.73
N GLU A 135 -5.50 6.69 -9.56
CA GLU A 135 -4.05 6.91 -9.51
C GLU A 135 -3.66 7.54 -8.17
N THR A 136 -4.42 8.53 -7.69
CA THR A 136 -4.17 9.17 -6.40
C THR A 136 -4.31 8.18 -5.24
N THR A 137 -5.32 7.31 -5.27
CA THR A 137 -5.53 6.28 -4.24
C THR A 137 -4.42 5.24 -4.29
N THR A 138 -4.05 4.75 -5.48
CA THR A 138 -2.94 3.80 -5.69
C THR A 138 -1.64 4.38 -5.15
N ARG A 139 -1.37 5.66 -5.42
CA ARG A 139 -0.19 6.37 -4.96
C ARG A 139 -0.15 6.49 -3.42
N ARG A 140 -1.29 6.77 -2.79
CA ARG A 140 -1.42 6.80 -1.32
C ARG A 140 -1.22 5.42 -0.70
N LEU A 141 -1.82 4.38 -1.28
CA LEU A 141 -1.65 2.99 -0.83
C LEU A 141 -0.20 2.53 -0.95
N PHE A 142 0.46 2.83 -2.07
CA PHE A 142 1.86 2.47 -2.27
C PHE A 142 2.77 3.11 -1.21
N LYS A 143 2.59 4.41 -0.95
CA LYS A 143 3.33 5.11 0.12
C LYS A 143 3.04 4.51 1.49
N HIS A 144 1.78 4.23 1.79
CA HIS A 144 1.37 3.64 3.06
C HIS A 144 2.00 2.26 3.26
N PHE A 145 1.85 1.34 2.29
CA PHE A 145 2.43 0.00 2.38
C PHE A 145 3.95 -0.01 2.36
N SER A 146 4.59 0.97 1.73
CA SER A 146 6.06 1.11 1.78
C SER A 146 6.58 1.62 3.12
N THR A 147 5.71 2.14 4.00
CA THR A 147 6.11 2.66 5.32
C THR A 147 6.21 1.53 6.36
N TYR A 148 5.48 0.43 6.17
CA TYR A 148 5.40 -0.67 7.12
C TYR A 148 6.12 -1.93 6.62
N LYS A 149 6.71 -2.68 7.54
CA LYS A 149 7.25 -4.01 7.25
C LYS A 149 6.15 -5.05 7.39
N VAL A 150 6.27 -6.17 6.70
CA VAL A 150 5.35 -7.31 6.85
C VAL A 150 5.23 -7.78 8.31
N TYR A 151 6.28 -7.65 9.10
CA TYR A 151 6.25 -8.00 10.53
C TYR A 151 5.31 -7.13 11.36
N ASP A 152 5.02 -5.91 10.92
CA ASP A 152 4.09 -5.00 11.59
C ASP A 152 2.63 -5.47 11.43
N LEU A 153 2.36 -6.40 10.51
CA LEU A 153 1.05 -7.04 10.32
C LEU A 153 0.83 -8.26 11.22
N ILE A 154 1.89 -8.77 11.86
CA ILE A 154 1.79 -9.95 12.72
C ILE A 154 1.23 -9.49 14.07
N PRO A 155 0.15 -10.10 14.58
CA PRO A 155 -0.38 -9.76 15.90
C PRO A 155 0.60 -10.13 17.01
N ASP A 156 0.53 -9.44 18.16
CA ASP A 156 1.39 -9.70 19.33
C ASP A 156 1.37 -11.17 19.78
N SER A 157 0.27 -11.86 19.52
CA SER A 157 0.15 -13.31 19.71
C SER A 157 -0.76 -13.94 18.67
N GLY A 158 -0.44 -15.17 18.28
CA GLY A 158 -1.21 -15.95 17.32
C GLY A 158 -0.80 -17.42 17.36
N LYS A 159 -1.67 -18.30 16.86
CA LYS A 159 -1.36 -19.72 16.69
C LYS A 159 -0.69 -19.91 15.33
N VAL A 160 0.44 -20.62 15.32
CA VAL A 160 1.10 -21.09 14.09
C VAL A 160 0.98 -22.60 14.06
N PHE A 161 0.63 -23.14 12.90
CA PHE A 161 0.53 -24.58 12.69
C PHE A 161 1.22 -24.93 11.36
N ALA A 162 1.71 -26.16 11.27
CA ALA A 162 2.27 -26.76 10.07
C ALA A 162 1.88 -28.23 10.05
N LEU A 163 1.69 -28.80 8.86
CA LEU A 163 1.34 -30.20 8.68
C LEU A 163 2.61 -31.01 8.38
N ASP A 164 2.73 -32.20 8.94
CA ASP A 164 3.82 -33.12 8.57
C ASP A 164 3.69 -33.51 7.09
N ASP A 165 4.80 -33.48 6.34
CA ASP A 165 4.78 -33.80 4.91
C ASP A 165 4.56 -35.28 4.58
N ASN A 166 4.53 -36.15 5.59
CA ASN A 166 4.16 -37.56 5.46
C ASN A 166 2.68 -37.83 5.77
N MET A 167 1.90 -36.80 6.11
CA MET A 167 0.47 -36.90 6.39
C MET A 167 -0.32 -37.23 5.12
N THR A 168 -1.39 -38.02 5.25
CA THR A 168 -2.27 -38.31 4.10
C THR A 168 -3.11 -37.10 3.71
N VAL A 169 -3.58 -37.05 2.46
CA VAL A 169 -4.44 -35.95 1.97
C VAL A 169 -5.75 -35.84 2.75
N GLU A 170 -6.33 -36.97 3.18
CA GLU A 170 -7.55 -37.01 3.98
C GLU A 170 -7.36 -36.40 5.37
N GLU A 171 -6.28 -36.79 6.07
CA GLU A 171 -5.92 -36.23 7.37
C GLU A 171 -5.61 -34.73 7.26
N ALA A 172 -4.86 -34.32 6.24
CA ALA A 172 -4.55 -32.92 5.99
C ALA A 172 -5.82 -32.10 5.77
N PHE A 173 -6.79 -32.62 5.01
CA PHE A 173 -8.08 -31.94 4.79
C PHE A 173 -8.88 -31.79 6.08
N LEU A 174 -8.96 -32.83 6.92
CA LEU A 174 -9.65 -32.78 8.20
C LEU A 174 -9.02 -31.74 9.14
N VAL A 175 -7.70 -31.77 9.31
CA VAL A 175 -6.98 -30.82 10.16
C VAL A 175 -7.17 -29.39 9.67
N MET A 176 -7.05 -29.14 8.36
CA MET A 176 -7.25 -27.80 7.79
C MET A 176 -8.69 -27.31 7.98
N HIS A 177 -9.69 -28.19 7.84
CA HIS A 177 -11.09 -27.85 8.08
C HIS A 177 -11.37 -27.54 9.56
N GLU A 178 -10.84 -28.35 10.49
CA GLU A 178 -10.99 -28.15 11.93
C GLU A 178 -10.31 -26.87 12.42
N GLU A 179 -9.13 -26.57 11.91
CA GLU A 179 -8.39 -25.35 12.23
C GLU A 179 -8.92 -24.10 11.50
N GLY A 180 -9.84 -24.28 10.54
CA GLY A 180 -10.45 -23.18 9.79
C GLY A 180 -9.47 -22.46 8.85
N VAL A 181 -8.50 -23.18 8.31
CA VAL A 181 -7.36 -22.64 7.55
C VAL A 181 -7.41 -23.11 6.11
N ALA A 182 -7.33 -22.18 5.16
CA ALA A 182 -7.36 -22.48 3.74
C ALA A 182 -5.98 -22.85 3.16
N VAL A 183 -4.92 -22.55 3.91
CA VAL A 183 -3.52 -22.67 3.50
C VAL A 183 -2.71 -23.17 4.69
N ALA A 184 -1.84 -24.16 4.48
CA ALA A 184 -1.06 -24.78 5.54
C ALA A 184 0.39 -25.03 5.09
N PRO A 185 1.42 -24.55 5.82
CA PRO A 185 2.80 -24.93 5.56
C PRO A 185 3.03 -26.43 5.78
N LEU A 186 3.83 -27.06 4.93
CA LEU A 186 4.27 -28.45 5.07
C LEU A 186 5.63 -28.50 5.76
N TRP A 187 5.73 -29.26 6.84
CA TRP A 187 6.93 -29.43 7.65
C TRP A 187 7.59 -30.77 7.32
N ASN A 188 8.82 -30.69 6.84
CA ASN A 188 9.68 -31.85 6.65
C ASN A 188 10.50 -32.08 7.92
N ALA A 189 10.12 -33.08 8.72
CA ALA A 189 10.79 -33.39 9.98
C ALA A 189 12.24 -33.88 9.79
N ALA A 190 12.55 -34.54 8.68
CA ALA A 190 13.88 -35.08 8.40
C ALA A 190 14.92 -33.98 8.14
N ASN A 191 14.50 -32.91 7.46
CA ASN A 191 15.37 -31.79 7.08
C ASN A 191 15.15 -30.53 7.95
N ILE A 192 14.17 -30.55 8.86
CA ILE A 192 13.84 -29.45 9.77
C ILE A 192 13.54 -28.17 8.98
N GLN A 193 12.70 -28.30 7.94
CA GLN A 193 12.39 -27.20 7.03
C GLN A 193 10.95 -27.23 6.54
N ILE A 194 10.47 -26.09 6.09
CA ILE A 194 9.21 -26.00 5.35
C ILE A 194 9.47 -26.47 3.92
N SER A 195 8.85 -27.58 3.53
CA SER A 195 8.99 -28.18 2.19
C SER A 195 8.07 -27.54 1.15
N GLY A 196 7.03 -26.83 1.59
CA GLY A 196 6.09 -26.15 0.72
C GLY A 196 4.86 -25.66 1.48
N VAL A 197 3.82 -25.34 0.73
CA VAL A 197 2.54 -24.87 1.28
C VAL A 197 1.42 -25.63 0.58
N LEU A 198 0.56 -26.27 1.36
CA LEU A 198 -0.65 -26.93 0.90
C LEU A 198 -1.78 -25.91 0.77
N THR A 199 -2.44 -25.91 -0.39
CA THR A 199 -3.48 -24.95 -0.79
C THR A 199 -4.67 -25.65 -1.45
N ALA A 200 -5.74 -24.90 -1.71
CA ALA A 200 -6.89 -25.38 -2.48
C ALA A 200 -6.50 -25.91 -3.87
N SER A 201 -5.47 -25.33 -4.51
CA SER A 201 -5.00 -25.81 -5.82
C SER A 201 -4.45 -27.22 -5.75
N ASP A 202 -3.75 -27.59 -4.69
CA ASP A 202 -3.20 -28.93 -4.52
C ASP A 202 -4.32 -29.97 -4.36
N PHE A 203 -5.37 -29.65 -3.60
CA PHE A 203 -6.56 -30.51 -3.51
C PHE A 203 -7.27 -30.69 -4.85
N ILE A 204 -7.37 -29.62 -5.66
CA ILE A 204 -7.91 -29.73 -7.02
C ILE A 204 -7.05 -30.67 -7.85
N MET A 205 -5.72 -30.55 -7.77
CA MET A 205 -4.80 -31.43 -8.48
C MET A 205 -4.96 -32.89 -8.04
N PHE A 206 -5.06 -33.17 -6.73
CA PHE A 206 -5.31 -34.51 -6.22
C PHE A 206 -6.65 -35.09 -6.71
N LEU A 207 -7.72 -34.29 -6.70
CA LEU A 207 -9.02 -34.73 -7.21
C LEU A 207 -9.01 -35.02 -8.71
N ILE A 208 -8.34 -34.18 -9.50
CA ILE A 208 -8.16 -34.40 -10.94
C ILE A 208 -7.39 -35.71 -11.15
N GLU A 209 -6.29 -35.93 -10.43
CA GLU A 209 -5.48 -37.13 -10.57
C GLU A 209 -6.27 -38.41 -10.22
N VAL A 210 -7.10 -38.36 -9.18
CA VAL A 210 -7.97 -39.50 -8.79
C VAL A 210 -9.16 -39.70 -9.72
N LEU A 211 -9.66 -38.66 -10.40
CA LEU A 211 -10.81 -38.75 -11.31
C LEU A 211 -10.44 -39.22 -12.72
N PHE A 212 -9.19 -39.02 -13.14
CA PHE A 212 -8.71 -39.35 -14.49
C PHE A 212 -7.79 -40.59 -14.55
N TYR A 213 -7.62 -41.30 -13.44
CA TYR A 213 -7.04 -42.65 -13.35
C TYR A 213 -8.04 -43.65 -12.78
#